data_AF-A0A4Z1I8Y9-F1
#
_entry.id   AF-A0A4Z1I8Y9-F1
#
_cell.length_a   1.000
_cell.length_b   1.000
_cell.length_c   1.000
_cell.angle_alpha   90.00
_cell.angle_beta   90.00
_cell.angle_gamma   90.00
#
_symmetry.space_group_name_H-M   'P 1'
#
loop_
_entity.id
_entity.type
_entity.pdbx_description
1 polymer ?
#
loop_
_entity_poly.entity_id
_entity_poly.type
_entity_poly.pdbx_seq_one_letter_code
_entity_poly.pdbx_strand_id
1 'polypeptide(L)'
;MSSVRLPARQCLTCASNGATYDGGFPVCSSCLSLKEAGGKPEIEIEEPWEKSPISQSCEVLSLDSTHNDAFFTEDFIKTQHGEFLQGMTQVYETLRRMEYIEESEIRRPPHRSLPREELVTIGLEPEVIALLQHLPFLEMDDEISYGTLPYNYLNDVSDAREILWKGEYDLAPWTVRIGSCKVSPGIFGRTIIYDIHTKHIIQWPNNSPGYTNTYLDLPSVPAKVMLDQWIEYLRDLKELPWSDGRSRHVDSEPPAPPSGYVDYIANGYKIVDPTPDADQYLLDGYNKRAAQKRLFVEHGWPDDFRVEEFKSAKQKFDKEDRKFRMVTQKLMHTGPYGGKAEAMAEAKAKHSKFLEESAGLRAIVEGTR
;
A
#
# COMPACT_ATOMS: atom_id res chain seq x y z
N MET A 1 36.61 5.05 -15.51
CA MET A 1 36.40 3.90 -14.61
C MET A 1 35.51 2.90 -15.35
N SER A 2 35.78 1.60 -15.27
CA SER A 2 35.09 0.58 -16.08
C SER A 2 33.63 0.44 -15.66
N SER A 3 32.69 0.74 -16.57
CA SER A 3 31.27 0.48 -16.35
C SER A 3 31.07 -1.03 -16.16
N VAL A 4 30.72 -1.46 -14.95
CA VAL A 4 30.36 -2.85 -14.71
C VAL A 4 28.96 -3.04 -15.28
N ARG A 5 28.86 -3.55 -16.51
CA ARG A 5 27.59 -4.07 -17.04
C ARG A 5 27.24 -5.32 -16.24
N LEU A 6 26.34 -5.17 -15.27
CA LEU A 6 25.76 -6.32 -14.59
C LEU A 6 24.97 -7.15 -15.62
N PRO A 7 25.14 -8.48 -15.65
CA PRO A 7 24.28 -9.35 -16.46
C PRO A 7 22.83 -9.15 -16.04
N ALA A 8 21.91 -9.15 -17.02
CA ALA A 8 20.48 -9.13 -16.74
C ALA A 8 20.15 -10.23 -15.72
N ARG A 9 19.48 -9.85 -14.62
CA ARG A 9 18.98 -10.72 -13.54
C ARG A 9 19.96 -11.12 -12.43
N GLN A 10 21.22 -10.69 -12.41
CA GLN A 10 22.09 -11.01 -11.27
C GLN A 10 21.64 -10.27 -9.99
N CYS A 11 21.31 -10.98 -8.91
CA CYS A 11 21.02 -10.32 -7.64
C CYS A 11 22.30 -9.73 -7.02
N LEU A 12 22.17 -8.57 -6.37
CA LEU A 12 23.29 -7.71 -5.95
C LEU A 12 24.22 -8.39 -4.94
N THR A 13 23.68 -9.30 -4.13
CA THR A 13 24.44 -10.11 -3.18
C THR A 13 25.29 -11.19 -3.89
N CYS A 14 24.79 -11.80 -4.99
CA CYS A 14 25.61 -12.71 -5.80
C CYS A 14 26.69 -11.90 -6.57
N ALA A 15 26.39 -10.66 -6.99
CA ALA A 15 27.38 -9.75 -7.60
C ALA A 15 28.48 -9.29 -6.63
N SER A 16 28.14 -8.90 -5.39
CA SER A 16 29.10 -8.43 -4.39
C SER A 16 30.05 -9.53 -3.89
N ASN A 17 29.55 -10.77 -3.80
CA ASN A 17 30.30 -11.88 -3.23
C ASN A 17 31.08 -12.70 -4.29
N GLY A 18 31.05 -12.27 -5.56
CA GLY A 18 31.65 -13.02 -6.67
C GLY A 18 31.01 -14.40 -6.88
N ALA A 19 29.77 -14.59 -6.42
CA ALA A 19 29.07 -15.86 -6.49
C ALA A 19 28.38 -16.01 -7.86
N THR A 20 28.43 -17.22 -8.42
CA THR A 20 27.70 -17.55 -9.65
C THR A 20 26.21 -17.50 -9.41
N TYR A 21 25.51 -16.64 -10.15
CA TYR A 21 24.05 -16.55 -10.17
C TYR A 21 23.47 -17.78 -10.87
N ASP A 22 22.56 -18.48 -10.21
CA ASP A 22 21.95 -19.73 -10.70
C ASP A 22 20.65 -19.51 -11.49
N GLY A 23 20.23 -18.25 -11.70
CA GLY A 23 18.98 -17.94 -12.38
C GLY A 23 17.73 -17.96 -11.49
N GLY A 24 17.88 -18.22 -10.19
CA GLY A 24 16.77 -18.18 -9.24
C GLY A 24 16.20 -16.77 -9.13
N PHE A 25 14.95 -16.60 -9.56
CA PHE A 25 14.20 -15.36 -9.34
C PHE A 25 13.30 -15.55 -8.12
N PRO A 26 13.35 -14.65 -7.14
CA PRO A 26 14.12 -13.39 -7.07
C PRO A 26 15.46 -13.51 -6.32
N VAL A 27 15.77 -14.66 -5.71
CA VAL A 27 17.02 -14.90 -4.96
C VAL A 27 17.71 -16.17 -5.45
N CYS A 28 19.01 -16.04 -5.75
CA CYS A 28 19.88 -17.13 -6.15
C CYS A 28 20.09 -18.09 -4.94
N SER A 29 20.12 -19.41 -5.12
CA SER A 29 20.13 -20.39 -4.00
C SER A 29 21.28 -20.16 -3.00
N SER A 30 22.39 -19.60 -3.51
CA SER A 30 23.57 -19.19 -2.75
C SER A 30 23.29 -18.05 -1.76
N CYS A 31 22.35 -17.14 -2.08
CA CYS A 31 21.97 -16.03 -1.20
C CYS A 31 21.01 -16.43 -0.08
N LEU A 32 20.15 -17.43 -0.31
CA LEU A 32 19.28 -18.00 0.73
C LEU A 32 20.08 -18.69 1.85
N SER A 33 21.32 -19.11 1.56
CA SER A 33 22.16 -19.91 2.47
C SER A 33 23.08 -19.06 3.37
N LEU A 34 23.22 -17.75 3.11
CA LEU A 34 24.09 -16.86 3.88
C LEU A 34 23.35 -16.40 5.15
N LYS A 35 23.77 -16.91 6.31
CA LYS A 35 23.28 -16.51 7.65
C LYS A 35 23.79 -15.15 8.13
N GLU A 36 24.77 -14.57 7.43
CA GLU A 36 25.31 -13.25 7.74
C GLU A 36 24.69 -12.21 6.82
N ALA A 37 24.17 -11.12 7.40
CA ALA A 37 23.76 -9.94 6.67
C ALA A 37 25.00 -9.28 6.07
N GLY A 38 25.45 -9.76 4.90
CA GLY A 38 26.49 -9.13 4.12
C GLY A 38 26.10 -7.68 3.87
N GLY A 39 26.99 -6.74 4.19
CA GLY A 39 26.78 -5.32 3.91
C GLY A 39 26.46 -5.14 2.43
N LYS A 40 25.37 -4.43 2.13
CA LYS A 40 24.98 -4.15 0.75
C LYS A 40 26.12 -3.41 0.04
N PRO A 41 26.50 -3.82 -1.18
CA PRO A 41 27.42 -3.03 -1.98
C PRO A 41 26.75 -1.66 -2.28
N GLU A 42 27.49 -0.59 -2.06
CA GLU A 42 27.14 0.75 -2.51
C GLU A 42 27.31 0.76 -4.03
N ILE A 43 26.23 0.46 -4.75
CA ILE A 43 26.23 0.45 -6.22
C ILE A 43 25.63 1.78 -6.65
N GLU A 44 26.48 2.64 -7.22
CA GLU A 44 26.03 3.78 -8.01
C GLU A 44 25.22 3.25 -9.20
N ILE A 45 23.90 3.41 -9.18
CA ILE A 45 23.10 3.26 -10.38
C ILE A 45 23.18 4.58 -11.13
N GLU A 46 23.54 4.51 -12.40
CA GLU A 46 23.31 5.61 -13.33
C GLU A 46 21.81 5.65 -13.67
N GLU A 47 21.08 6.59 -13.06
CA GLU A 47 19.71 6.86 -13.46
C GLU A 47 19.70 7.43 -14.88
N PRO A 48 18.72 7.07 -15.73
CA PRO A 48 18.66 7.58 -17.11
C PRO A 48 18.22 9.06 -17.18
N TRP A 49 18.04 9.72 -16.04
CA TRP A 49 17.71 11.15 -15.93
C TRP A 49 18.65 11.83 -14.93
N GLU A 50 18.77 13.15 -15.06
CA GLU A 50 19.48 13.96 -14.07
C GLU A 50 18.63 14.08 -12.80
N LYS A 51 19.24 13.79 -11.64
CA LYS A 51 18.60 14.01 -10.33
C LYS A 51 18.36 15.50 -10.14
N SER A 52 17.18 15.85 -9.63
CA SER A 52 16.92 17.22 -9.22
C SER A 52 17.88 17.59 -8.09
N PRO A 53 18.66 18.69 -8.19
CA PRO A 53 19.52 19.12 -7.10
C PRO A 53 18.64 19.56 -5.92
N ILE A 54 18.59 18.74 -4.86
CA ILE A 54 17.85 19.09 -3.65
C ILE A 54 18.52 20.31 -2.98
N SER A 55 17.75 21.39 -2.83
CA SER A 55 17.89 22.44 -1.81
C SER A 55 19.24 23.19 -1.70
N GLN A 56 19.72 23.82 -2.78
CA GLN A 56 20.65 24.96 -2.64
C GLN A 56 20.21 26.18 -3.45
N SER A 57 19.76 27.20 -2.70
CA SER A 57 19.54 28.60 -3.08
C SER A 57 18.71 28.88 -4.33
N CYS A 58 17.43 29.20 -4.12
CA CYS A 58 16.58 29.87 -5.09
C CYS A 58 17.09 31.29 -5.38
N GLU A 59 17.79 31.49 -6.50
CA GLU A 59 17.68 32.73 -7.26
C GLU A 59 16.74 32.47 -8.45
N VAL A 60 15.52 32.97 -8.30
CA VAL A 60 14.43 32.83 -9.27
C VAL A 60 14.73 33.71 -10.48
N LEU A 61 15.12 33.11 -11.60
CA LEU A 61 14.97 33.74 -12.90
C LEU A 61 13.52 33.54 -13.34
N SER A 62 12.73 34.60 -13.19
CA SER A 62 11.37 34.73 -13.71
C SER A 62 11.35 34.45 -15.21
N LEU A 63 10.82 33.29 -15.60
CA LEU A 63 10.42 33.04 -16.99
C LEU A 63 8.92 33.30 -17.14
N ASP A 64 8.59 34.15 -18.10
CA ASP A 64 7.25 34.60 -18.44
C ASP A 64 6.21 33.48 -18.59
N SER A 65 5.05 33.70 -17.98
CA SER A 65 4.00 32.73 -17.66
C SER A 65 2.91 32.53 -18.72
N THR A 66 3.19 32.75 -20.02
CA THR A 66 2.08 32.87 -21.00
C THR A 66 2.15 32.06 -22.29
N HIS A 67 3.05 31.05 -22.45
CA HIS A 67 3.18 30.40 -23.75
C HIS A 67 3.19 28.86 -23.89
N ASN A 68 2.90 28.04 -22.86
CA ASN A 68 3.04 26.57 -22.99
C ASN A 68 1.79 25.68 -22.76
N ASP A 69 0.58 26.22 -22.56
CA ASP A 69 -0.63 25.39 -22.34
C ASP A 69 -1.17 24.66 -23.60
N ALA A 70 -0.52 24.80 -24.76
CA ALA A 70 -1.04 24.27 -26.05
C ALA A 70 -0.68 22.79 -26.35
N PHE A 71 0.23 22.15 -25.59
CA PHE A 71 0.73 20.81 -25.95
C PHE A 71 -0.09 19.65 -25.37
N PHE A 72 -0.76 19.82 -24.24
CA PHE A 72 -1.50 18.75 -23.56
C PHE A 72 -2.94 19.19 -23.28
N THR A 73 -3.79 19.13 -24.31
CA THR A 73 -5.22 19.45 -24.17
C THR A 73 -5.93 18.42 -23.29
N GLU A 74 -7.09 18.80 -22.73
CA GLU A 74 -7.95 17.87 -21.98
C GLU A 74 -8.29 16.62 -22.82
N ASP A 75 -8.56 16.80 -24.11
CA ASP A 75 -8.82 15.69 -25.05
C ASP A 75 -7.61 14.78 -25.22
N PHE A 76 -6.39 15.34 -25.28
CA PHE A 76 -5.17 14.54 -25.30
C PHE A 76 -5.04 13.71 -24.03
N ILE A 77 -5.17 14.31 -22.85
CA ILE A 77 -5.03 13.62 -21.56
C ILE A 77 -6.07 12.51 -21.43
N LYS A 78 -7.34 12.79 -21.75
CA LYS A 78 -8.40 11.77 -21.74
C LYS A 78 -8.15 10.64 -22.74
N THR A 79 -7.62 10.95 -23.91
CA THR A 79 -7.31 9.94 -24.93
C THR A 79 -6.14 9.06 -24.49
N GLN A 80 -5.09 9.64 -23.93
CA GLN A 80 -3.87 8.93 -23.56
C GLN A 80 -3.95 8.22 -22.21
N HIS A 81 -4.74 8.75 -21.28
CA HIS A 81 -4.80 8.30 -19.88
C HIS A 81 -6.20 7.94 -19.40
N GLY A 82 -7.20 7.91 -20.29
CA GLY A 82 -8.60 7.69 -19.93
C GLY A 82 -8.83 6.43 -19.10
N GLU A 83 -8.19 5.31 -19.47
CA GLU A 83 -8.29 4.06 -18.72
C GLU A 83 -7.76 4.18 -17.29
N PHE A 84 -6.62 4.86 -17.13
CA PHE A 84 -6.00 5.11 -15.83
C PHE A 84 -6.88 6.02 -14.96
N LEU A 85 -7.33 7.15 -15.51
CA LEU A 85 -8.21 8.11 -14.83
C LEU A 85 -9.53 7.46 -14.39
N GLN A 86 -10.15 6.69 -15.29
CA GLN A 86 -11.38 5.98 -15.00
C GLN A 86 -11.17 4.91 -13.92
N GLY A 87 -10.11 4.10 -14.02
CA GLY A 87 -9.82 3.06 -13.04
C GLY A 87 -9.57 3.64 -11.64
N MET A 88 -8.79 4.73 -11.53
CA MET A 88 -8.58 5.41 -10.24
C MET A 88 -9.87 5.96 -9.65
N THR A 89 -10.72 6.57 -10.48
CA THR A 89 -12.04 7.02 -10.05
C THR A 89 -12.89 5.86 -9.53
N GLN A 90 -12.88 4.72 -10.22
CA GLN A 90 -13.64 3.53 -9.82
C GLN A 90 -13.12 2.88 -8.53
N VAL A 91 -11.80 2.88 -8.29
CA VAL A 91 -11.22 2.42 -7.02
C VAL A 91 -11.78 3.24 -5.86
N TYR A 92 -11.73 4.58 -5.94
CA TYR A 92 -12.26 5.44 -4.87
C TYR A 92 -13.79 5.36 -4.74
N GLU A 93 -14.53 5.25 -5.85
CA GLU A 93 -15.96 4.97 -5.78
C GLU A 93 -16.27 3.65 -5.08
N THR A 94 -15.45 2.62 -5.31
CA THR A 94 -15.62 1.31 -4.67
C THR A 94 -15.37 1.43 -3.16
N LEU A 95 -14.27 2.07 -2.74
CA LEU A 95 -14.00 2.34 -1.32
C LEU A 95 -15.12 3.15 -0.66
N ARG A 96 -15.67 4.13 -1.38
CA ARG A 96 -16.81 4.93 -0.89
C ARG A 96 -18.07 4.07 -0.71
N ARG A 97 -18.39 3.23 -1.70
CA ARG A 97 -19.53 2.29 -1.62
C ARG A 97 -19.37 1.28 -0.49
N MET A 98 -18.15 0.94 -0.10
CA MET A 98 -17.85 0.10 1.07
C MET A 98 -18.02 0.82 2.40
N GLU A 99 -18.42 2.10 2.41
CA GLU A 99 -18.49 2.95 3.60
C GLU A 99 -17.13 3.07 4.32
N TYR A 100 -16.04 3.05 3.54
CA TYR A 100 -14.69 3.22 4.06
C TYR A 100 -14.25 4.68 4.04
N ILE A 101 -14.56 5.38 2.95
CA ILE A 101 -14.30 6.80 2.75
C ILE A 101 -15.62 7.54 2.46
N GLU A 102 -15.66 8.82 2.79
CA GLU A 102 -16.81 9.70 2.54
C GLU A 102 -16.63 10.49 1.24
N GLU A 103 -17.74 10.97 0.67
CA GLU A 103 -17.70 11.82 -0.54
C GLU A 103 -16.86 13.09 -0.33
N SER A 104 -16.95 13.69 0.86
CA SER A 104 -16.18 14.89 1.21
C SER A 104 -14.68 14.67 1.25
N GLU A 105 -14.22 13.43 1.41
CA GLU A 105 -12.79 13.09 1.42
C GLU A 105 -12.21 12.93 0.02
N ILE A 106 -13.05 12.91 -1.02
CA ILE A 106 -12.63 12.78 -2.43
C ILE A 106 -12.58 14.17 -3.07
N ARG A 107 -11.37 14.64 -3.35
CA ARG A 107 -11.14 15.82 -4.19
C ARG A 107 -11.32 15.44 -5.65
N ARG A 108 -12.48 15.79 -6.21
CA ARG A 108 -12.84 15.51 -7.60
C ARG A 108 -12.11 16.43 -8.58
N PRO A 109 -11.61 15.91 -9.72
CA PRO A 109 -11.11 16.73 -10.82
C PRO A 109 -12.27 17.46 -11.54
N PRO A 110 -11.99 18.51 -12.36
CA PRO A 110 -10.66 19.04 -12.67
C PRO A 110 -10.11 20.01 -11.61
N HIS A 111 -8.82 19.89 -11.29
CA HIS A 111 -8.13 20.76 -10.33
C HIS A 111 -7.54 21.98 -11.03
N ARG A 112 -8.01 23.17 -10.65
CA ARG A 112 -7.54 24.45 -11.22
C ARG A 112 -6.33 25.04 -10.49
N SER A 113 -6.07 24.61 -9.26
CA SER A 113 -5.06 25.18 -8.35
C SER A 113 -4.00 24.16 -7.98
N LEU A 114 -3.30 23.59 -8.96
CA LEU A 114 -2.10 22.81 -8.70
C LEU A 114 -0.92 23.74 -8.40
N PRO A 115 0.00 23.36 -7.50
CA PRO A 115 1.26 24.07 -7.27
C PRO A 115 2.23 23.85 -8.46
N ARG A 116 1.86 24.39 -9.64
CA ARG A 116 2.56 24.13 -10.91
C ARG A 116 4.04 24.49 -10.85
N GLU A 117 4.39 25.63 -10.26
CA GLU A 117 5.77 26.08 -10.14
C GLU A 117 6.62 25.10 -9.32
N GLU A 118 6.08 24.59 -8.21
CA GLU A 118 6.77 23.60 -7.38
C GLU A 118 6.89 22.26 -8.11
N LEU A 119 5.84 21.81 -8.81
CA LEU A 119 5.86 20.58 -9.62
C LEU A 119 6.90 20.64 -10.76
N VAL A 120 7.05 21.80 -11.40
CA VAL A 120 8.11 22.03 -12.40
C VAL A 120 9.48 22.08 -11.72
N THR A 121 9.58 22.74 -10.56
CA THR A 121 10.85 22.87 -9.81
C THR A 121 11.39 21.53 -9.36
N ILE A 122 10.52 20.62 -8.91
CA ILE A 122 10.94 19.26 -8.57
C ILE A 122 11.23 18.43 -9.82
N GLY A 123 10.91 18.89 -11.04
CA GLY A 123 11.30 18.26 -12.30
C GLY A 123 10.28 17.32 -12.91
N LEU A 124 8.98 17.46 -12.61
CA LEU A 124 7.95 16.68 -13.29
C LEU A 124 7.72 17.16 -14.73
N GLU A 125 7.42 16.22 -15.62
CA GLU A 125 7.12 16.54 -17.01
C GLU A 125 5.79 17.28 -17.17
N PRO A 126 5.65 18.15 -18.18
CA PRO A 126 4.40 18.88 -18.41
C PRO A 126 3.18 17.98 -18.64
N GLU A 127 3.34 16.79 -19.26
CA GLU A 127 2.27 15.80 -19.42
C GLU A 127 1.79 15.27 -18.07
N VAL A 128 2.71 15.00 -17.12
CA VAL A 128 2.37 14.63 -15.74
C VAL A 128 1.57 15.74 -15.08
N ILE A 129 2.05 16.98 -15.13
CA ILE A 129 1.39 18.13 -14.49
C ILE A 129 -0.01 18.36 -15.09
N ALA A 130 -0.18 18.15 -16.41
CA ALA A 130 -1.48 18.18 -17.05
C ALA A 130 -2.38 17.03 -16.58
N LEU A 131 -1.85 15.80 -16.50
CA LEU A 131 -2.58 14.62 -16.01
C LEU A 131 -3.06 14.78 -14.56
N LEU A 132 -2.24 15.35 -13.67
CA LEU A 132 -2.59 15.59 -12.26
C LEU A 132 -3.85 16.44 -12.09
N GLN A 133 -4.18 17.31 -13.05
CA GLN A 133 -5.41 18.12 -13.02
C GLN A 133 -6.66 17.25 -13.12
N HIS A 134 -6.54 16.06 -13.71
CA HIS A 134 -7.65 15.18 -14.02
C HIS A 134 -7.75 13.97 -13.09
N LEU A 135 -6.82 13.82 -12.14
CA LEU A 135 -6.84 12.73 -11.16
C LEU A 135 -7.72 13.05 -9.95
N PRO A 136 -8.47 12.07 -9.41
CA PRO A 136 -9.04 12.23 -8.08
C PRO A 136 -7.95 12.11 -7.00
N PHE A 137 -8.04 12.92 -5.95
CA PHE A 137 -7.16 12.84 -4.78
C PHE A 137 -7.97 12.60 -3.50
N LEU A 138 -7.33 12.03 -2.49
CA LEU A 138 -7.92 11.85 -1.16
C LEU A 138 -7.31 12.83 -0.17
N GLU A 139 -8.14 13.36 0.72
CA GLU A 139 -7.70 14.24 1.82
C GLU A 139 -7.14 13.49 3.02
N MET A 140 -7.58 12.25 3.19
CA MET A 140 -7.15 11.37 4.27
C MET A 140 -5.73 10.83 4.04
N ASP A 141 -5.04 10.54 5.13
CA ASP A 141 -3.70 9.93 5.16
C ASP A 141 -3.75 8.55 5.84
N ASP A 142 -4.85 7.82 5.67
CA ASP A 142 -4.93 6.40 6.05
C ASP A 142 -4.76 5.49 4.82
N GLU A 143 -4.71 4.18 5.06
CA GLU A 143 -4.48 3.19 4.02
C GLU A 143 -5.61 3.16 2.97
N ILE A 144 -5.26 3.20 1.68
CA ILE A 144 -6.17 2.87 0.56
C ILE A 144 -6.04 1.42 0.11
N SER A 145 -4.94 0.79 0.50
CA SER A 145 -4.59 -0.61 0.29
C SER A 145 -3.68 -1.01 1.45
N TYR A 146 -3.52 -2.31 1.72
CA TYR A 146 -2.70 -2.77 2.86
C TYR A 146 -1.29 -2.14 2.82
N GLY A 147 -0.94 -1.44 3.89
CA GLY A 147 0.34 -0.72 4.02
C GLY A 147 0.57 0.39 2.98
N THR A 148 -0.46 0.87 2.28
CA THR A 148 -0.35 1.88 1.21
C THR A 148 -1.24 3.07 1.51
N LEU A 149 -0.64 4.25 1.74
CA LEU A 149 -1.32 5.53 1.91
C LEU A 149 -1.55 6.20 0.54
N PRO A 150 -2.61 6.99 0.33
CA PRO A 150 -2.76 7.78 -0.89
C PRO A 150 -1.68 8.86 -0.99
N TYR A 151 -1.31 9.25 -2.19
CA TYR A 151 -0.47 10.43 -2.41
C TYR A 151 -1.29 11.57 -3.00
N ASN A 152 -1.18 12.77 -2.43
CA ASN A 152 -1.98 13.93 -2.82
C ASN A 152 -1.10 15.12 -3.22
N TYR A 153 -0.99 15.35 -4.53
CA TYR A 153 -0.21 16.44 -5.13
C TYR A 153 -0.79 17.85 -4.91
N LEU A 154 -1.98 17.98 -4.31
CA LEU A 154 -2.58 19.29 -4.00
C LEU A 154 -2.01 19.91 -2.72
N ASN A 155 -1.54 19.09 -1.78
CA ASN A 155 -1.18 19.53 -0.43
C ASN A 155 0.33 19.60 -0.23
N ASP A 156 1.05 18.57 -0.69
CA ASP A 156 2.49 18.46 -0.52
C ASP A 156 3.13 17.81 -1.75
N VAL A 157 4.06 18.53 -2.36
CA VAL A 157 4.82 18.09 -3.54
C VAL A 157 6.29 17.85 -3.23
N SER A 158 6.75 18.19 -2.02
CA SER A 158 8.16 18.08 -1.64
C SER A 158 8.66 16.64 -1.75
N ASP A 159 7.84 15.70 -1.28
CA ASP A 159 8.14 14.26 -1.32
C ASP A 159 7.58 13.55 -2.56
N ALA A 160 7.07 14.29 -3.56
CA ALA A 160 6.41 13.69 -4.72
C ALA A 160 7.38 12.84 -5.54
N ARG A 161 8.64 13.23 -5.50
CA ARG A 161 9.76 12.57 -6.16
C ARG A 161 10.69 11.84 -5.19
N GLU A 162 10.67 12.18 -3.90
CA GLU A 162 11.47 11.50 -2.88
C GLU A 162 10.81 10.19 -2.41
N ILE A 163 11.49 9.06 -2.64
CA ILE A 163 11.13 7.79 -2.00
C ILE A 163 12.27 7.36 -1.07
N LEU A 164 12.00 7.46 0.23
CA LEU A 164 12.97 7.24 1.31
C LEU A 164 13.50 5.80 1.36
N TRP A 165 14.77 5.61 0.99
CA TRP A 165 15.74 4.80 1.75
C TRP A 165 17.19 5.23 1.46
N LYS A 166 17.89 5.75 2.48
CA LYS A 166 19.34 6.01 2.55
C LYS A 166 20.01 6.55 1.26
N GLY A 167 19.61 7.74 0.82
CA GLY A 167 20.32 8.50 -0.20
C GLY A 167 19.67 8.39 -1.58
N GLU A 168 18.63 9.21 -1.77
CA GLU A 168 18.12 9.68 -3.06
C GLU A 168 17.70 8.60 -4.07
N TYR A 169 16.45 8.14 -3.94
CA TYR A 169 15.73 7.58 -5.07
C TYR A 169 14.66 8.56 -5.51
N ASP A 170 14.89 9.09 -6.71
CA ASP A 170 14.03 10.04 -7.38
C ASP A 170 13.06 9.27 -8.31
N LEU A 171 11.77 9.58 -8.25
CA LEU A 171 10.83 9.10 -9.26
C LEU A 171 11.15 9.74 -10.61
N ALA A 172 10.94 9.01 -11.70
CA ALA A 172 11.23 9.56 -13.02
C ALA A 172 10.29 10.75 -13.30
N PRO A 173 10.75 11.80 -14.01
CA PRO A 173 9.95 12.98 -14.35
C PRO A 173 8.58 12.69 -14.97
N TRP A 174 8.46 11.57 -15.69
CA TRP A 174 7.27 11.12 -16.41
C TRP A 174 6.38 10.16 -15.60
N THR A 175 6.60 10.02 -14.28
CA THR A 175 5.83 9.11 -13.43
C THR A 175 4.93 9.83 -12.44
N VAL A 176 3.83 9.17 -12.08
CA VAL A 176 2.87 9.63 -11.08
C VAL A 176 2.86 8.66 -9.91
N ARG A 177 3.13 9.16 -8.71
CA ARG A 177 2.96 8.44 -7.44
C ARG A 177 1.49 8.46 -7.06
N ILE A 178 0.87 7.29 -7.03
CA ILE A 178 -0.55 7.14 -6.65
C ILE A 178 -0.67 6.89 -5.15
N GLY A 179 0.25 6.08 -4.62
CA GLY A 179 0.27 5.70 -3.22
C GLY A 179 1.67 5.53 -2.69
N SER A 180 1.80 5.71 -1.38
CA SER A 180 3.03 5.69 -0.60
C SER A 180 3.04 4.48 0.31
N CYS A 181 4.18 3.82 0.45
CA CYS A 181 4.31 2.85 1.53
C CYS A 181 4.17 3.54 2.89
N LYS A 182 3.34 2.98 3.77
CA LYS A 182 3.28 3.35 5.18
C LYS A 182 4.57 2.91 5.86
N VAL A 183 5.33 3.87 6.41
CA VAL A 183 6.56 3.59 7.13
C VAL A 183 6.21 3.15 8.56
N SER A 184 6.05 1.85 8.77
CA SER A 184 5.81 1.28 10.10
C SER A 184 6.63 0.00 10.31
N PRO A 185 7.31 -0.17 11.46
CA PRO A 185 8.07 -1.38 11.75
C PRO A 185 7.21 -2.65 11.58
N GLY A 186 7.64 -3.56 10.72
CA GLY A 186 6.96 -4.84 10.49
C GLY A 186 5.75 -4.80 9.56
N ILE A 187 5.37 -3.64 9.00
CA ILE A 187 4.38 -3.55 7.92
C ILE A 187 5.12 -3.48 6.58
N PHE A 188 4.75 -4.33 5.63
CA PHE A 188 5.31 -4.31 4.27
C PHE A 188 4.27 -3.71 3.33
N GLY A 189 4.40 -2.42 3.05
CA GLY A 189 3.55 -1.70 2.12
C GLY A 189 4.13 -1.61 0.71
N ARG A 190 3.46 -0.85 -0.16
CA ARG A 190 3.93 -0.59 -1.52
C ARG A 190 3.77 0.88 -1.89
N THR A 191 4.72 1.38 -2.66
CA THR A 191 4.53 2.60 -3.46
C THR A 191 3.92 2.18 -4.79
N ILE A 192 2.82 2.82 -5.20
CA ILE A 192 2.14 2.55 -6.47
C ILE A 192 2.50 3.68 -7.43
N ILE A 193 3.09 3.34 -8.57
CA ILE A 193 3.66 4.29 -9.53
C ILE A 193 3.01 4.03 -10.89
N TYR A 194 2.54 5.08 -11.55
CA TYR A 194 2.07 5.04 -12.93
C TYR A 194 3.10 5.69 -13.84
N ASP A 195 3.48 5.00 -14.91
CA ASP A 195 4.40 5.48 -15.94
C ASP A 195 3.60 5.96 -17.15
N ILE A 196 3.70 7.24 -17.49
CA ILE A 196 2.92 7.82 -18.60
C ILE A 196 3.39 7.36 -19.98
N HIS A 197 4.61 6.87 -20.14
CA HIS A 197 5.12 6.45 -21.44
C HIS A 197 4.60 5.07 -21.82
N THR A 198 4.68 4.15 -20.86
CA THR A 198 4.22 2.77 -21.02
C THR A 198 2.73 2.63 -20.74
N LYS A 199 2.12 3.56 -20.00
CA LYS A 199 0.77 3.46 -19.44
C LYS A 199 0.60 2.26 -18.50
N HIS A 200 1.69 1.85 -17.85
CA HIS A 200 1.72 0.74 -16.89
C HIS A 200 1.79 1.24 -15.45
N ILE A 201 1.39 0.38 -14.51
CA ILE A 201 1.55 0.56 -13.08
C ILE A 201 2.65 -0.38 -12.57
N ILE A 202 3.53 0.17 -11.75
CA ILE A 202 4.58 -0.52 -11.02
C ILE A 202 4.22 -0.47 -9.53
N GLN A 203 4.34 -1.61 -8.85
CA GLN A 203 4.17 -1.70 -7.40
C GLN A 203 5.54 -1.93 -6.78
N TRP A 204 6.09 -0.90 -6.14
CA TRP A 204 7.38 -0.97 -5.49
C TRP A 204 7.21 -1.33 -4.01
N PRO A 205 7.54 -2.57 -3.58
CA PRO A 205 7.51 -2.93 -2.16
C PRO A 205 8.56 -2.12 -1.41
N ASN A 206 8.16 -1.41 -0.36
CA ASN A 206 9.14 -0.83 0.57
C ASN A 206 9.34 -1.79 1.76
N ASN A 207 10.52 -1.71 2.37
CA ASN A 207 10.92 -2.37 3.62
C ASN A 207 11.71 -3.68 3.49
N SER A 208 12.71 -3.70 2.63
CA SER A 208 13.93 -4.36 3.05
C SER A 208 15.14 -3.65 2.45
N PRO A 209 16.22 -3.41 3.23
CA PRO A 209 17.51 -3.01 2.70
C PRO A 209 18.14 -4.15 1.89
N GLY A 210 17.42 -4.73 0.92
CA GLY A 210 17.76 -5.99 0.25
C GLY A 210 17.72 -5.98 -1.28
N TYR A 211 16.59 -5.63 -1.92
CA TYR A 211 16.26 -6.43 -3.12
C TYR A 211 16.24 -5.76 -4.49
N THR A 212 15.91 -4.48 -4.62
CA THR A 212 16.03 -3.78 -5.91
C THR A 212 16.65 -2.41 -5.71
N ASN A 213 17.57 -2.03 -6.60
CA ASN A 213 18.20 -0.72 -6.54
C ASN A 213 17.31 0.37 -7.14
N THR A 214 16.35 0.01 -8.00
CA THR A 214 15.38 0.93 -8.60
C THR A 214 14.04 0.23 -8.82
N TYR A 215 12.95 0.99 -8.88
CA TYR A 215 11.62 0.47 -9.25
C TYR A 215 11.52 0.16 -10.75
N LEU A 216 12.43 0.68 -11.59
CA LEU A 216 12.41 0.47 -13.03
C LEU A 216 12.60 -0.99 -13.47
N ASP A 217 13.30 -1.78 -12.65
CA ASP A 217 13.55 -3.20 -12.92
C ASP A 217 12.37 -4.10 -12.46
N LEU A 218 11.38 -3.53 -11.80
CA LEU A 218 10.22 -4.28 -11.31
C LEU A 218 9.25 -4.58 -12.46
N PRO A 219 8.55 -5.73 -12.39
CA PRO A 219 7.49 -6.01 -13.33
C PRO A 219 6.43 -4.91 -13.27
N SER A 220 6.09 -4.38 -14.44
CA SER A 220 4.98 -3.45 -14.62
C SER A 220 3.80 -4.18 -15.27
N VAL A 221 2.60 -3.66 -15.06
CA VAL A 221 1.35 -4.20 -15.62
C VAL A 221 0.53 -3.07 -16.24
N PRO A 222 -0.20 -3.29 -17.34
CA PRO A 222 -1.06 -2.25 -17.91
C PRO A 222 -1.99 -1.67 -16.84
N ALA A 223 -2.12 -0.34 -16.79
CA ALA A 223 -2.84 0.32 -15.70
C ALA A 223 -4.27 -0.18 -15.53
N LYS A 224 -4.99 -0.37 -16.65
CA LYS A 224 -6.33 -0.95 -16.64
C LYS A 224 -6.38 -2.31 -15.94
N VAL A 225 -5.45 -3.21 -16.27
CA VAL A 225 -5.41 -4.57 -15.71
C VAL A 225 -5.20 -4.53 -14.20
N MET A 226 -4.28 -3.67 -13.73
CA MET A 226 -4.00 -3.54 -12.30
C MET A 226 -5.19 -2.92 -11.52
N LEU A 227 -5.80 -1.87 -12.06
CA LEU A 227 -6.92 -1.17 -11.42
C LEU A 227 -8.19 -2.02 -11.42
N ASP A 228 -8.49 -2.72 -12.52
CA ASP A 228 -9.59 -3.70 -12.56
C ASP A 228 -9.36 -4.79 -11.51
N GLN A 229 -8.14 -5.30 -11.40
CA GLN A 229 -7.80 -6.31 -10.41
C GLN A 229 -7.96 -5.79 -8.97
N TRP A 230 -7.60 -4.54 -8.71
CA TRP A 230 -7.78 -3.91 -7.40
C TRP A 230 -9.27 -3.76 -7.05
N ILE A 231 -10.09 -3.31 -8.01
CA ILE A 231 -11.54 -3.23 -7.83
C ILE A 231 -12.12 -4.61 -7.52
N GLU A 232 -11.71 -5.65 -8.27
CA GLU A 232 -12.13 -7.03 -7.99
C GLU A 232 -11.67 -7.52 -6.61
N TYR A 233 -10.48 -7.12 -6.15
CA TYR A 233 -10.04 -7.46 -4.79
C TYR A 233 -10.89 -6.82 -3.70
N LEU A 234 -11.38 -5.59 -3.90
CA LEU A 234 -12.33 -4.94 -2.99
C LEU A 234 -13.71 -5.61 -3.06
N ARG A 235 -14.17 -5.96 -4.26
CA ARG A 235 -15.44 -6.68 -4.48
C ARG A 235 -15.44 -8.06 -3.84
N ASP A 236 -14.35 -8.82 -3.99
CA ASP A 236 -14.13 -10.14 -3.37
C ASP A 236 -13.75 -10.07 -1.88
N LEU A 237 -13.57 -8.85 -1.34
CA LEU A 237 -13.06 -8.60 0.02
C LEU A 237 -11.66 -9.20 0.26
N LYS A 238 -10.88 -9.49 -0.78
CA LYS A 238 -9.46 -9.88 -0.67
C LYS A 238 -8.65 -8.74 -0.07
N GLU A 239 -8.95 -7.51 -0.44
CA GLU A 239 -8.62 -6.32 0.34
C GLU A 239 -9.86 -5.88 1.12
N LEU A 240 -9.74 -5.85 2.44
CA LEU A 240 -10.83 -5.57 3.38
C LEU A 240 -10.57 -4.23 4.08
N PRO A 241 -11.06 -3.12 3.52
CA PRO A 241 -11.02 -1.83 4.19
C PRO A 241 -11.92 -1.83 5.44
N TRP A 242 -11.40 -1.37 6.56
CA TRP A 242 -12.14 -1.21 7.81
C TRP A 242 -11.77 0.10 8.52
N SER A 243 -12.80 0.88 8.86
CA SER A 243 -12.68 2.05 9.73
C SER A 243 -13.30 1.72 11.08
N ASP A 244 -12.70 2.05 12.22
CA ASP A 244 -13.36 1.96 13.53
C ASP A 244 -13.81 3.34 14.07
N GLY A 245 -13.84 4.35 13.18
CA GLY A 245 -14.14 5.74 13.48
C GLY A 245 -13.00 6.51 14.17
N ARG A 246 -11.89 5.84 14.51
CA ARG A 246 -10.66 6.49 15.00
C ARG A 246 -9.48 6.27 14.08
N SER A 247 -9.45 5.12 13.43
CA SER A 247 -8.39 4.71 12.52
C SER A 247 -8.99 3.93 11.36
N ARG A 248 -8.33 4.00 10.20
CA ARG A 248 -8.65 3.18 9.05
C ARG A 248 -7.46 2.31 8.69
N HIS A 249 -7.75 1.10 8.26
CA HIS A 249 -6.76 0.13 7.79
C HIS A 249 -7.39 -0.73 6.70
N VAL A 250 -6.55 -1.35 5.89
CA VAL A 250 -6.98 -2.34 4.90
C VAL A 250 -6.28 -3.65 5.21
N ASP A 251 -7.03 -4.71 5.50
CA ASP A 251 -6.48 -6.06 5.66
C ASP A 251 -6.44 -6.79 4.31
N SER A 252 -5.33 -7.47 3.98
CA SER A 252 -5.16 -8.17 2.70
C SER A 252 -5.09 -9.71 2.88
N GLU A 253 -5.82 -10.48 2.06
CA GLU A 253 -5.90 -11.96 2.16
C GLU A 253 -4.70 -12.50 1.43
N PRO A 254 -3.86 -13.35 2.01
CA PRO A 254 -2.84 -14.03 1.22
C PRO A 254 -3.49 -14.73 0.01
N PRO A 255 -2.93 -14.61 -1.21
CA PRO A 255 -1.69 -13.92 -1.58
C PRO A 255 -1.91 -12.48 -2.07
N ALA A 256 -3.07 -11.87 -1.82
CA ALA A 256 -3.39 -10.50 -2.23
C ALA A 256 -2.23 -9.56 -1.83
N PRO A 257 -1.63 -8.89 -2.83
CA PRO A 257 -0.46 -8.08 -2.59
C PRO A 257 -0.85 -6.93 -1.66
N PRO A 258 -0.03 -6.60 -0.63
CA PRO A 258 1.38 -6.93 -0.47
C PRO A 258 1.69 -7.91 0.68
N SER A 259 0.72 -8.72 1.13
CA SER A 259 1.04 -9.84 2.05
C SER A 259 1.87 -10.91 1.32
N GLY A 260 3.14 -10.59 1.07
CA GLY A 260 4.07 -11.50 0.42
C GLY A 260 4.86 -11.02 -0.80
N TYR A 261 4.97 -9.74 -1.19
CA TYR A 261 5.89 -9.50 -2.33
C TYR A 261 7.35 -9.88 -1.97
N VAL A 262 7.83 -9.50 -0.78
CA VAL A 262 9.16 -9.95 -0.31
C VAL A 262 9.08 -11.36 0.26
N ASP A 263 8.08 -11.68 1.07
CA ASP A 263 8.02 -12.98 1.74
C ASP A 263 7.61 -14.15 0.83
N TYR A 264 6.72 -13.94 -0.14
CA TYR A 264 6.21 -14.98 -1.05
C TYR A 264 7.11 -15.17 -2.27
N ILE A 265 7.67 -14.09 -2.82
CA ILE A 265 8.58 -14.17 -3.97
C ILE A 265 10.02 -14.39 -3.46
N ALA A 266 10.53 -13.63 -2.48
CA ALA A 266 11.95 -13.73 -2.05
C ALA A 266 12.26 -14.77 -0.97
N ASN A 267 11.33 -15.03 -0.04
CA ASN A 267 11.56 -15.97 1.05
C ASN A 267 10.75 -17.29 0.95
N GLY A 268 9.84 -17.42 -0.03
CA GLY A 268 9.00 -18.61 -0.20
C GLY A 268 8.01 -18.87 0.95
N TYR A 269 7.72 -17.90 1.80
CA TYR A 269 6.75 -18.03 2.88
C TYR A 269 5.33 -18.08 2.30
N LYS A 270 4.75 -19.27 2.33
CA LYS A 270 3.30 -19.42 2.26
C LYS A 270 2.74 -18.86 3.56
N ILE A 271 2.03 -17.74 3.51
CA ILE A 271 1.15 -17.36 4.61
C ILE A 271 -0.01 -18.36 4.54
N VAL A 272 0.06 -19.38 5.40
CA VAL A 272 -0.99 -20.38 5.54
C VAL A 272 -2.00 -19.85 6.56
N ASP A 273 -3.28 -20.14 6.36
CA ASP A 273 -4.29 -19.90 7.38
C ASP A 273 -3.83 -20.49 8.73
N PRO A 274 -4.04 -19.79 9.85
CA PRO A 274 -3.60 -20.30 11.14
C PRO A 274 -4.29 -21.63 11.41
N THR A 275 -3.51 -22.62 11.81
CA THR A 275 -4.06 -23.92 12.21
C THR A 275 -4.70 -23.80 13.60
N PRO A 276 -5.60 -24.74 14.00
CA PRO A 276 -6.23 -24.70 15.32
C PRO A 276 -5.28 -24.73 16.53
N ASP A 277 -4.00 -25.05 16.32
CA ASP A 277 -2.92 -25.02 17.32
C ASP A 277 -2.04 -23.77 17.25
N ALA A 278 -2.41 -22.78 16.42
CA ALA A 278 -1.75 -21.49 16.38
C ALA A 278 -2.00 -20.68 17.67
N ASP A 279 -1.13 -19.70 17.94
CA ASP A 279 -1.32 -18.78 19.06
C ASP A 279 -2.68 -18.06 18.97
N GLN A 280 -3.37 -17.94 20.11
CA GLN A 280 -4.70 -17.33 20.18
C GLN A 280 -4.76 -15.94 19.54
N TYR A 281 -3.67 -15.15 19.59
CA TYR A 281 -3.60 -13.86 18.92
C TYR A 281 -3.79 -13.96 17.39
N LEU A 282 -3.22 -15.00 16.77
CA LEU A 282 -3.37 -15.25 15.33
C LEU A 282 -4.79 -15.71 14.99
N LEU A 283 -5.36 -16.60 15.82
CA LEU A 283 -6.74 -17.05 15.68
C LEU A 283 -7.73 -15.88 15.81
N ASP A 284 -7.55 -15.03 16.82
CA ASP A 284 -8.37 -13.84 17.03
C ASP A 284 -8.27 -12.86 15.86
N GLY A 285 -7.06 -12.64 15.33
CA GLY A 285 -6.85 -11.81 14.13
C GLY A 285 -7.60 -12.34 12.91
N TYR A 286 -7.50 -13.65 12.66
CA TYR A 286 -8.20 -14.31 11.57
C TYR A 286 -9.73 -14.27 11.76
N ASN A 287 -10.23 -14.61 12.95
CA ASN A 287 -11.66 -14.62 13.26
C ASN A 287 -12.26 -13.21 13.20
N LYS A 288 -11.54 -12.19 13.67
CA LYS A 288 -11.96 -10.79 13.52
C LYS A 288 -12.16 -10.42 12.05
N ARG A 289 -11.20 -10.77 11.21
CA ARG A 289 -11.29 -10.52 9.78
C ARG A 289 -12.44 -11.28 9.14
N ALA A 290 -12.61 -12.56 9.46
CA ALA A 290 -13.71 -13.37 8.96
C ALA A 290 -15.08 -12.79 9.37
N ALA A 291 -15.20 -12.29 10.60
CA ALA A 291 -16.39 -11.59 11.09
C ALA A 291 -16.68 -10.29 10.30
N GLN A 292 -15.67 -9.46 10.05
CA GLN A 292 -15.79 -8.24 9.25
C GLN A 292 -16.22 -8.54 7.82
N LYS A 293 -15.62 -9.55 7.17
CA LYS A 293 -16.04 -10.01 5.83
C LYS A 293 -17.48 -10.48 5.82
N ARG A 294 -17.87 -11.25 6.81
CA ARG A 294 -19.23 -11.75 6.95
C ARG A 294 -20.23 -10.61 7.05
N LEU A 295 -19.91 -9.53 7.77
CA LEU A 295 -20.75 -8.33 7.82
C LEU A 295 -20.97 -7.74 6.43
N PHE A 296 -19.95 -7.60 5.59
CA PHE A 296 -20.15 -7.13 4.21
C PHE A 296 -21.09 -8.05 3.41
N VAL A 297 -20.82 -9.36 3.43
CA VAL A 297 -21.58 -10.36 2.65
C VAL A 297 -23.04 -10.46 3.10
N GLU A 298 -23.29 -10.53 4.41
CA GLU A 298 -24.65 -10.61 4.95
C GLU A 298 -25.50 -9.37 4.63
N HIS A 299 -24.84 -8.24 4.36
CA HIS A 299 -25.50 -7.00 3.97
C HIS A 299 -25.44 -6.76 2.45
N GLY A 300 -25.12 -7.79 1.66
CA GLY A 300 -25.30 -7.79 0.21
C GLY A 300 -24.15 -7.21 -0.61
N TRP A 301 -22.97 -6.99 -0.01
CA TRP A 301 -21.77 -6.67 -0.78
C TRP A 301 -21.39 -7.81 -1.74
N PRO A 302 -20.98 -7.54 -3.00
CA PRO A 302 -20.78 -6.21 -3.60
C PRO A 302 -21.97 -5.67 -4.42
N ASP A 303 -23.01 -6.47 -4.69
CA ASP A 303 -24.00 -6.14 -5.72
C ASP A 303 -25.32 -5.55 -5.20
N ASP A 304 -25.78 -5.96 -4.02
CA ASP A 304 -27.03 -5.50 -3.37
C ASP A 304 -26.75 -4.93 -1.97
N PHE A 305 -25.77 -4.02 -1.89
CA PHE A 305 -25.24 -3.56 -0.61
C PHE A 305 -26.22 -2.65 0.14
N ARG A 306 -26.75 -3.17 1.25
CA ARG A 306 -27.69 -2.48 2.14
C ARG A 306 -26.93 -1.62 3.15
N VAL A 307 -26.50 -0.45 2.69
CA VAL A 307 -25.64 0.50 3.41
C VAL A 307 -26.10 0.78 4.85
N GLU A 308 -27.36 1.14 5.06
CA GLU A 308 -27.86 1.54 6.39
C GLU A 308 -27.93 0.37 7.38
N GLU A 309 -28.27 -0.83 6.89
CA GLU A 309 -28.23 -2.05 7.69
C GLU A 309 -26.78 -2.39 8.07
N PHE A 310 -25.86 -2.32 7.10
CA PHE A 310 -24.44 -2.54 7.32
C PHE A 310 -23.86 -1.57 8.34
N LYS A 311 -24.13 -0.26 8.22
CA LYS A 311 -23.69 0.76 9.20
C LYS A 311 -24.12 0.42 10.61
N SER A 312 -25.38 0.03 10.77
CA SER A 312 -25.94 -0.35 12.07
C SER A 312 -25.26 -1.60 12.64
N ALA A 313 -25.07 -2.63 11.82
CA ALA A 313 -24.41 -3.87 12.22
C ALA A 313 -22.92 -3.66 12.56
N LYS A 314 -22.21 -2.88 11.74
CA LYS A 314 -20.82 -2.49 11.95
C LYS A 314 -20.63 -1.71 13.24
N GLN A 315 -21.46 -0.70 13.51
CA GLN A 315 -21.39 0.07 14.76
C GLN A 315 -21.59 -0.83 15.99
N LYS A 316 -22.50 -1.81 15.92
CA LYS A 316 -22.71 -2.79 16.99
C LYS A 316 -21.47 -3.66 17.19
N PHE A 317 -20.88 -4.18 16.10
CA PHE A 317 -19.65 -4.96 16.14
C PHE A 317 -18.49 -4.18 16.74
N ASP A 318 -18.22 -2.96 16.24
CA ASP A 318 -17.13 -2.11 16.71
C ASP A 318 -17.28 -1.75 18.20
N LYS A 319 -18.52 -1.55 18.67
CA LYS A 319 -18.82 -1.27 20.08
C LYS A 319 -18.47 -2.45 20.99
N GLU A 320 -18.87 -3.66 20.62
CA GLU A 320 -18.54 -4.86 21.41
C GLU A 320 -17.06 -5.19 21.34
N ASP A 321 -16.43 -5.15 20.17
CA ASP A 321 -14.99 -5.38 20.01
C ASP A 321 -14.16 -4.37 20.84
N ARG A 322 -14.52 -3.08 20.81
CA ARG A 322 -13.87 -2.04 21.61
C ARG A 322 -14.05 -2.27 23.10
N LYS A 323 -15.23 -2.72 23.54
CA LYS A 323 -15.50 -3.02 24.95
C LYS A 323 -14.54 -4.09 25.47
N PHE A 324 -14.31 -5.17 24.71
CA PHE A 324 -13.36 -6.20 25.08
C PHE A 324 -11.91 -5.69 25.10
N ARG A 325 -11.47 -4.96 24.05
CA ARG A 325 -10.12 -4.37 24.00
C ARG A 325 -9.84 -3.42 25.18
N MET A 326 -10.80 -2.58 25.56
CA MET A 326 -10.65 -1.66 26.69
C MET A 326 -10.55 -2.38 28.04
N VAL A 327 -11.27 -3.48 28.25
CA VAL A 327 -11.16 -4.27 29.48
C VAL A 327 -9.75 -4.84 29.59
N THR A 328 -9.24 -5.45 28.53
CA THR A 328 -7.88 -6.01 28.48
C THR A 328 -6.82 -4.91 28.72
N GLN A 329 -6.95 -3.75 28.07
CA GLN A 329 -6.01 -2.64 28.22
C GLN A 329 -6.00 -2.08 29.66
N LYS A 330 -7.16 -1.89 30.29
CA LYS A 330 -7.26 -1.42 31.70
C LYS A 330 -6.59 -2.39 32.66
N LEU A 331 -6.72 -3.69 32.43
CA LEU A 331 -6.08 -4.72 33.25
C LEU A 331 -4.55 -4.72 33.09
N MET A 332 -4.04 -4.42 31.89
CA MET A 332 -2.58 -4.26 31.65
C MET A 332 -1.97 -3.06 32.39
N HIS A 333 -2.66 -1.93 32.42
CA HIS A 333 -2.09 -0.67 32.93
C HIS A 333 -2.03 -0.57 34.46
N THR A 334 -2.68 -1.47 35.19
CA THR A 334 -2.81 -1.35 36.65
C THR A 334 -1.79 -2.19 37.45
N GLY A 335 -0.80 -2.79 36.80
CA GLY A 335 0.32 -3.50 37.43
C GLY A 335 0.00 -4.92 37.95
N PRO A 336 1.04 -5.78 38.13
CA PRO A 336 0.89 -7.22 38.33
C PRO A 336 0.62 -7.55 39.81
N TYR A 337 -0.66 -7.65 40.20
CA TYR A 337 -1.05 -8.25 41.47
C TYR A 337 -2.03 -9.40 41.22
N GLY A 338 -1.88 -10.47 42.03
CA GLY A 338 -2.33 -11.85 41.77
C GLY A 338 -3.83 -12.16 41.60
N GLY A 339 -4.68 -11.19 41.33
CA GLY A 339 -6.09 -11.40 40.93
C GLY A 339 -6.40 -10.94 39.49
N LYS A 340 -5.45 -10.29 38.81
CA LYS A 340 -5.67 -9.71 37.47
C LYS A 340 -5.38 -10.66 36.33
N ALA A 341 -4.56 -11.69 36.56
CA ALA A 341 -4.25 -12.68 35.53
C ALA A 341 -5.51 -13.47 35.13
N GLU A 342 -6.32 -13.87 36.12
CA GLU A 342 -7.58 -14.58 35.91
C GLU A 342 -8.62 -13.68 35.22
N ALA A 343 -8.80 -12.45 35.70
CA ALA A 343 -9.69 -11.48 35.05
C ALA A 343 -9.26 -11.12 33.61
N MET A 344 -7.95 -11.09 33.34
CA MET A 344 -7.41 -10.88 32.00
C MET A 344 -7.65 -12.10 31.11
N ALA A 345 -7.44 -13.32 31.62
CA ALA A 345 -7.71 -14.55 30.89
C ALA A 345 -9.21 -14.66 30.55
N GLU A 346 -10.10 -14.36 31.50
CA GLU A 346 -11.55 -14.33 31.28
C GLU A 346 -11.94 -13.28 30.23
N ALA A 347 -11.37 -12.07 30.30
CA ALA A 347 -11.64 -11.02 29.32
C ALA A 347 -11.17 -11.40 27.91
N LYS A 348 -9.98 -12.00 27.78
CA LYS A 348 -9.47 -12.52 26.51
C LYS A 348 -10.35 -13.64 25.96
N ALA A 349 -10.70 -14.64 26.78
CA ALA A 349 -11.56 -15.74 26.36
C ALA A 349 -12.95 -15.26 25.88
N LYS A 350 -13.54 -14.26 26.55
CA LYS A 350 -14.80 -13.64 26.09
C LYS A 350 -14.63 -12.91 24.75
N HIS A 351 -13.49 -12.26 24.55
CA HIS A 351 -13.18 -11.59 23.27
C HIS A 351 -13.03 -12.60 22.15
N SER A 352 -12.21 -13.63 22.33
CA SER A 352 -11.99 -14.70 21.36
C SER A 352 -13.31 -15.38 20.97
N LYS A 353 -14.13 -15.74 21.97
CA LYS A 353 -15.45 -16.32 21.73
C LYS A 353 -16.38 -15.39 20.94
N PHE A 354 -16.39 -14.10 21.24
CA PHE A 354 -17.16 -13.11 20.47
C PHE A 354 -16.71 -13.07 19.00
N LEU A 355 -15.40 -13.13 18.75
CA LEU A 355 -14.85 -13.13 17.39
C LEU A 355 -15.20 -14.42 16.64
N GLU A 356 -15.11 -15.58 17.29
CA GLU A 356 -15.53 -16.89 16.75
C GLU A 356 -17.02 -16.89 16.37
N GLU A 357 -17.90 -16.49 17.31
CA GLU A 357 -19.35 -16.42 17.06
C GLU A 357 -19.69 -15.45 15.92
N SER A 358 -18.98 -14.33 15.86
CA SER A 358 -19.15 -13.33 14.80
C SER A 358 -18.64 -13.86 13.45
N ALA A 359 -17.54 -14.59 13.41
CA ALA A 359 -17.01 -15.23 12.20
C ALA A 359 -17.90 -16.36 11.66
N GLY A 360 -18.69 -17.00 12.52
CA GLY A 360 -19.65 -18.04 12.14
C GLY A 360 -18.93 -19.29 11.61
N LEU A 361 -19.40 -19.84 10.47
CA LEU A 361 -18.82 -21.06 9.88
C LEU A 361 -17.38 -20.91 9.40
N ARG A 362 -16.87 -19.67 9.30
CA ARG A 362 -15.48 -19.40 8.93
C ARG A 362 -14.56 -19.30 10.14
N ALA A 363 -15.07 -19.44 11.36
CA ALA A 363 -14.24 -19.38 12.56
C ALA A 363 -13.27 -20.56 12.63
N ILE A 364 -12.05 -20.29 13.07
CA ILE A 364 -11.11 -21.32 13.52
C ILE A 364 -11.17 -21.32 15.05
N VAL A 365 -11.58 -22.45 15.61
CA VAL A 365 -11.68 -22.67 17.06
C VAL A 365 -10.44 -23.40 17.52
N GLU A 366 -9.85 -22.96 18.63
CA GLU A 366 -8.67 -23.61 19.20
C GLU A 366 -8.96 -25.10 19.47
N GLY A 367 -8.07 -25.98 18.98
CA GLY A 367 -8.21 -27.41 19.16
C GLY A 367 -7.97 -27.80 20.62
N THR A 368 -8.98 -28.37 21.28
CA THR A 368 -8.82 -28.94 22.63
C THR A 368 -7.86 -30.13 22.53
N ARG A 369 -6.63 -29.98 23.05
CA ARG A 369 -5.72 -31.11 23.30
C ARG A 369 -6.02 -31.76 24.64
#